data_AF-A0A0D0RMY9-F1
#
_entry.id   AF-A0A0D0RMY9-F1
#
_cell.length_a   1.000
_cell.length_b   1.000
_cell.length_c   1.000
_cell.angle_alpha   90.00
_cell.angle_beta   90.00
_cell.angle_gamma   90.00
#
_symmetry.space_group_name_H-M   'P 1'
#
loop_
_entity.id
_entity.type
_entity.pdbx_description
1 polymer ?
#
loop_
_entity_poly.entity_id
_entity_poly.type
_entity_poly.pdbx_seq_one_letter_code
_entity_poly.pdbx_strand_id
1 'polypeptide(L)' 'MELTLMSIIFILIGLSLIWLSIFGSNVKIKESSSGTPTDVSDFFLMMIYKLFPPIIRRIFLFLLGLGIVIGFIYLLFLEF' A
#
# COMPACT_ATOMS: atom_id res chain seq x y z
N MET A 1 4.22 10.93 23.23
CA MET A 1 3.20 11.76 22.56
C MET A 1 3.44 11.83 21.05
N GLU A 2 4.66 12.16 20.59
CA GLU A 2 4.97 12.21 19.14
C GLU A 2 4.99 10.83 18.48
N LEU A 3 5.65 9.83 19.09
CA LEU A 3 5.71 8.45 18.56
C LEU A 3 4.33 7.78 18.45
N THR A 4 3.51 7.92 19.48
CA THR A 4 2.10 7.49 19.48
C THR A 4 1.29 8.09 18.32
N LEU A 5 1.51 9.38 17.99
CA LEU A 5 0.79 10.07 16.92
C LEU A 5 1.26 9.57 15.54
N MET A 6 2.57 9.35 15.38
CA MET A 6 3.13 8.73 14.17
C MET A 6 2.60 7.31 13.97
N SER A 7 2.58 6.49 15.02
CA SER A 7 2.03 5.12 14.96
C SER A 7 0.57 5.10 14.50
N ILE A 8 -0.25 6.03 14.96
CA ILE A 8 -1.64 6.16 14.49
C ILE A 8 -1.71 6.52 13.00
N ILE A 9 -0.88 7.45 12.53
CA ILE A 9 -0.80 7.81 11.10
C ILE A 9 -0.37 6.61 10.25
N PHE A 10 0.62 5.84 10.70
CA PHE A 10 1.06 4.64 9.99
C PHE A 10 0.01 3.53 9.98
N ILE A 11 -0.76 3.36 11.06
CA ILE A 11 -1.91 2.44 11.08
C ILE A 11 -2.97 2.87 10.06
N LEU A 12 -3.29 4.17 9.97
CA LEU A 12 -4.20 4.72 8.95
C LEU A 12 -3.71 4.48 7.52
N ILE A 13 -2.41 4.63 7.28
CA ILE A 13 -1.78 4.33 5.99
C ILE A 13 -1.88 2.83 5.68
N GLY A 14 -1.58 1.97 6.65
CA GLY A 14 -1.72 0.52 6.49
C GLY A 14 -3.15 0.07 6.19
N LEU A 15 -4.14 0.66 6.86
CA LEU A 15 -5.56 0.45 6.58
C LEU A 15 -5.93 0.92 5.15
N SER A 16 -5.39 2.05 4.70
CA SER A 16 -5.62 2.55 3.34
C SER A 16 -5.05 1.60 2.28
N LEU A 17 -3.92 0.95 2.55
CA LEU A 17 -3.33 -0.07 1.67
C LEU A 17 -4.18 -1.36 1.62
N ILE A 18 -4.71 -1.79 2.77
CA ILE A 18 -5.64 -2.93 2.84
C ILE A 18 -6.92 -2.61 2.05
N TRP A 19 -7.46 -1.40 2.22
CA TRP A 19 -8.62 -0.93 1.46
C TRP A 19 -8.33 -0.96 -0.04
N LEU A 20 -7.20 -0.40 -0.46
CA LEU A 20 -6.80 -0.36 -1.86
C LEU A 20 -6.56 -1.76 -2.44
N SER A 21 -6.12 -2.73 -1.63
CA SER A 21 -6.06 -4.14 -2.04
C SER A 21 -7.45 -4.73 -2.34
N ILE A 22 -8.42 -4.53 -1.45
CA ILE A 22 -9.76 -5.13 -1.57
C ILE A 22 -10.56 -4.45 -2.69
N PHE A 23 -10.57 -3.11 -2.72
CA PHE A 23 -11.42 -2.31 -3.58
C PHE A 23 -10.71 -1.77 -4.85
N GLY A 24 -9.38 -1.82 -4.91
CA GLY A 24 -8.59 -1.41 -6.07
C GLY A 24 -8.79 -2.30 -7.32
N SER A 25 -9.63 -3.33 -7.21
CA SER A 25 -10.21 -4.08 -8.33
C SER A 25 -10.90 -3.21 -9.37
N ASN A 26 -11.61 -2.18 -8.91
CA ASN A 26 -12.54 -1.43 -9.74
C ASN A 26 -11.88 -0.26 -10.46
N VAL A 27 -10.64 0.07 -10.07
CA VAL A 27 -9.75 0.87 -10.90
C VAL A 27 -9.24 -0.09 -11.97
N LYS A 28 -10.07 -0.32 -13.00
CA LYS A 28 -9.56 -0.65 -14.33
C LYS A 28 -8.48 0.38 -14.55
N ILE A 29 -7.22 -0.03 -14.48
CA ILE A 29 -6.15 0.70 -15.15
C ILE A 29 -6.57 0.60 -16.62
N LYS A 30 -7.45 1.51 -17.06
CA LYS A 30 -7.55 1.87 -18.46
C LYS A 30 -6.12 2.19 -18.80
N GLU A 31 -5.44 1.27 -19.47
CA GLU A 31 -4.23 1.47 -20.27
C GLU A 31 -3.65 2.86 -20.08
N SER A 32 -3.14 3.13 -18.87
CA SER A 32 -2.87 4.51 -18.47
C SER A 32 -1.53 4.81 -19.07
N SER A 33 -1.64 5.29 -20.30
CA SER A 33 -0.62 5.72 -21.21
C SER A 33 0.45 4.67 -21.54
N SER A 34 0.54 4.37 -22.82
CA SER A 34 1.77 4.09 -23.55
C SER A 34 2.84 5.21 -23.41
N GLY A 35 2.85 5.93 -22.30
CA GLY A 35 3.72 7.06 -22.00
C GLY A 35 4.92 6.55 -21.22
N THR A 36 6.11 6.94 -21.68
CA THR A 36 7.37 6.77 -20.94
C THR A 36 7.23 7.27 -19.50
N PRO A 37 7.74 6.54 -18.50
CA PRO A 37 7.67 6.95 -17.09
C PRO A 37 8.33 8.31 -16.92
N THR A 38 7.56 9.29 -16.44
CA THR A 38 8.03 10.66 -16.19
C THR A 38 8.78 10.79 -14.86
N ASP A 39 8.52 9.87 -13.92
CA ASP A 39 9.08 9.90 -12.57
C ASP A 39 9.45 8.50 -12.05
N VAL A 40 10.28 8.47 -11.00
CA VAL A 40 10.72 7.23 -10.33
C VAL A 40 9.54 6.47 -9.71
N SER A 41 8.58 7.19 -9.12
CA SER A 41 7.34 6.60 -8.59
C SER A 41 6.53 5.90 -9.68
N ASP A 42 6.48 6.51 -10.86
CA ASP A 42 5.78 5.99 -12.04
C ASP A 42 6.48 4.74 -12.59
N PHE A 43 7.80 4.71 -12.56
CA PHE A 43 8.59 3.52 -12.90
C PHE A 43 8.29 2.35 -11.95
N PHE A 44 8.25 2.59 -10.63
CA PHE A 44 7.90 1.56 -9.65
C PHE A 44 6.47 1.07 -9.82
N LEU A 45 5.52 1.98 -10.05
CA LEU A 45 4.12 1.64 -10.32
C LEU A 45 4.01 0.81 -11.61
N MET A 46 4.63 1.25 -12.70
CA MET A 46 4.62 0.52 -13.97
C MET A 46 5.22 -0.89 -13.80
N MET A 47 6.35 -1.01 -13.08
CA MET A 47 6.99 -2.29 -12.80
C MET A 47 6.08 -3.21 -11.97
N ILE A 48 5.50 -2.72 -10.87
CA ILE A 48 4.60 -3.51 -10.00
C ILE A 48 3.36 -3.95 -10.77
N TYR A 49 2.77 -3.06 -11.57
CA TYR A 49 1.55 -3.35 -12.31
C TYR A 49 1.79 -4.25 -13.53
N LYS A 50 3.02 -4.27 -14.08
CA LYS A 50 3.41 -5.12 -15.21
C LYS A 50 3.97 -6.48 -14.79
N LEU A 51 4.65 -6.57 -13.64
CA LEU A 51 5.17 -7.84 -13.11
C LEU A 51 4.10 -8.69 -12.43
N PHE A 52 3.17 -8.07 -11.71
CA PHE A 52 2.23 -8.83 -10.89
C PHE A 52 0.84 -8.89 -11.51
N PRO A 53 0.30 -10.11 -11.74
CA PRO A 53 -1.11 -10.30 -12.03
C PRO A 53 -1.99 -9.56 -11.02
N PRO A 54 -3.18 -9.09 -11.41
CA PRO A 54 -4.04 -8.30 -10.53
C PRO A 54 -4.34 -8.98 -9.19
N ILE A 55 -4.42 -10.31 -9.16
CA ILE A 55 -4.59 -11.11 -7.94
C ILE A 55 -3.37 -11.04 -7.03
N ILE A 56 -2.16 -11.19 -7.60
CA ILE A 56 -0.91 -11.16 -6.82
C ILE A 56 -0.67 -9.75 -6.27
N ARG A 57 -0.98 -8.70 -7.05
CA ARG A 57 -0.88 -7.31 -6.58
C ARG A 57 -1.79 -7.04 -5.37
N ARG A 58 -3.01 -7.58 -5.36
CA ARG A 58 -3.90 -7.46 -4.20
C ARG A 58 -3.33 -8.17 -2.99
N ILE A 59 -2.91 -9.42 -3.15
CA ILE A 59 -2.34 -10.20 -2.04
C ILE A 59 -1.11 -9.48 -1.46
N PHE A 60 -0.24 -8.95 -2.33
CA PHE A 60 0.93 -8.18 -1.92
C PHE A 60 0.57 -6.91 -1.14
N LEU A 61 -0.33 -6.08 -1.68
CA LEU A 61 -0.79 -4.86 -0.99
C LEU A 61 -1.51 -5.15 0.33
N PHE A 62 -2.24 -6.26 0.39
CA PHE A 62 -2.92 -6.71 1.59
C PHE A 62 -1.90 -7.11 2.67
N LEU A 63 -0.94 -7.97 2.34
CA LEU A 63 0.12 -8.40 3.26
C LEU A 63 0.97 -7.22 3.74
N LEU A 64 1.29 -6.28 2.84
CA LEU A 64 2.07 -5.10 3.16
C LEU A 64 1.31 -4.17 4.11
N GLY A 65 0.04 -3.88 3.81
CA GLY A 65 -0.82 -3.10 4.70
C GLY A 65 -1.04 -3.77 6.06
N LEU A 66 -1.29 -5.09 6.07
CA LEU A 66 -1.47 -5.88 7.29
C LEU A 66 -0.21 -5.87 8.16
N GLY A 67 0.97 -6.04 7.55
CA GLY A 67 2.26 -5.98 8.25
C GLY A 67 2.52 -4.63 8.90
N ILE A 68 2.21 -3.54 8.18
CA ILE A 68 2.30 -2.17 8.74
C ILE A 68 1.34 -2.02 9.91
N VAL A 69 0.07 -2.37 9.76
CA VAL A 69 -0.92 -2.24 10.84
C VAL A 69 -0.50 -3.04 12.07
N ILE A 70 -0.14 -4.31 11.92
CA ILE A 70 0.27 -5.16 13.05
C ILE A 70 1.55 -4.64 13.70
N GLY A 71 2.55 -4.25 12.90
CA GLY A 71 3.83 -3.76 13.40
C GLY A 71 3.68 -2.47 14.21
N PHE A 72 2.89 -1.52 13.72
CA PHE A 72 2.66 -0.26 14.42
C PHE A 72 1.69 -0.39 15.59
N ILE A 73 0.71 -1.32 15.55
CA ILE A 73 -0.08 -1.66 16.74
C ILE A 73 0.82 -2.25 17.82
N TYR A 74 1.75 -3.15 17.46
CA TYR A 74 2.69 -3.73 18.41
C TYR A 74 3.61 -2.67 19.03
N LEU A 75 4.16 -1.76 18.22
CA LEU A 75 4.94 -0.63 18.72
C LEU A 75 4.13 0.29 19.64
N LEU A 76 2.87 0.56 19.28
CA LEU A 76 1.98 1.39 20.10
C LEU A 76 1.65 0.72 21.44
N PHE A 77 1.57 -0.61 21.48
CA PHE A 77 1.35 -1.38 22.72
C PHE A 77 2.62 -1.51 23.57
N LEU A 78 3.80 -1.49 22.94
CA LEU A 78 5.10 -1.54 23.63
C LEU A 78 5.47 -0.19 24.26
N GLU A 79 5.03 0.92 23.65
CA GLU A 79 5.26 2.29 24.15
C GLU A 79 4.30 2.75 25.25
N PHE A 80 3.27 1.95 25.55
CA PHE A 80 2.27 2.21 26.61
C PHE A 80 2.63 1.49 27.91
#